data_AF-A0AAW4BNQ4-F1
#
_entry.id   AF-A0AAW4BNQ4-F1
#
_cell.length_a   1.000
_cell.length_b   1.000
_cell.length_c   1.000
_cell.angle_alpha   90.00
_cell.angle_beta   90.00
_cell.angle_gamma   90.00
#
_symmetry.space_group_name_H-M   'P 1'
#
loop_
_entity.id
_entity.type
_entity.pdbx_description
1 polymer ?
#
loop_
_entity_poly.entity_id
_entity_poly.type
_entity_poly.pdbx_seq_one_letter_code
_entity_poly.pdbx_strand_id
1 'polypeptide(L)'
;MKTGFKVIFAVIGFFIVMFYVVYPLAEWYESRQPPFGSSSEDQYIVIRGKKPIDAHITAYGTFFGGGETCKSFSWSASDGKKRKGGKADILFEHNFSESNDSYEIRLPFHNFISSGCDMKLHQIEVEAKNDFDQVGFAKLRLYKTNKNNEKPLSFSTFIEAKNCEPYYSEKFNRWTNGFGCYYYINGKKKSQDQEFNAYTVYY
;
A
#
# COMPACT_ATOMS: atom_id res chain seq x y z
N MET A 1 -17.97 -13.27 -53.25
CA MET A 1 -18.80 -12.79 -52.13
C MET A 1 -18.97 -13.76 -50.96
N LYS A 2 -18.99 -15.09 -51.16
CA LYS A 2 -19.28 -16.07 -50.08
C LYS A 2 -18.16 -16.28 -49.04
N THR A 3 -16.89 -16.02 -49.38
CA THR A 3 -15.74 -16.32 -48.51
C THR A 3 -15.52 -15.24 -47.44
N GLY A 4 -15.67 -13.96 -47.79
CA GLY A 4 -15.49 -12.84 -46.85
C GLY A 4 -16.51 -12.86 -45.71
N PHE A 5 -17.77 -13.23 -46.00
CA PHE A 5 -18.83 -13.31 -45.00
C PHE A 5 -18.58 -14.43 -43.96
N LYS A 6 -18.01 -15.57 -44.39
CA LYS A 6 -17.62 -16.67 -43.50
C LYS A 6 -16.46 -16.29 -42.57
N VAL A 7 -15.48 -15.53 -43.08
CA VAL A 7 -14.35 -15.03 -42.28
C VAL A 7 -14.83 -14.02 -41.24
N ILE A 8 -15.74 -13.11 -41.61
CA ILE A 8 -16.33 -12.14 -40.69
C ILE A 8 -17.09 -12.85 -39.55
N PHE A 9 -17.92 -13.85 -39.86
CA PHE A 9 -18.59 -14.61 -38.80
C PHE A 9 -17.66 -15.43 -37.92
N ALA A 10 -16.57 -15.98 -38.48
CA ALA A 10 -15.57 -16.69 -37.69
C ALA A 10 -14.85 -15.73 -36.72
N VAL A 11 -14.52 -14.52 -37.16
CA VAL A 11 -13.89 -13.50 -36.31
C VAL A 11 -14.86 -13.03 -35.22
N ILE A 12 -16.12 -12.75 -35.57
CA ILE A 12 -17.15 -12.37 -34.58
C ILE A 12 -17.36 -13.50 -33.57
N GLY A 13 -17.47 -14.75 -34.02
CA GLY A 13 -17.59 -15.92 -33.15
C GLY A 13 -16.40 -16.08 -32.21
N PHE A 14 -15.17 -15.85 -32.70
CA PHE A 14 -13.97 -15.85 -31.87
C PHE A 14 -14.01 -14.78 -30.77
N PHE A 15 -14.42 -13.54 -31.10
CA PHE A 15 -14.58 -12.48 -30.09
C PHE A 15 -15.67 -12.81 -29.08
N ILE A 16 -16.79 -13.39 -29.50
CA ILE A 16 -17.86 -13.83 -28.60
C ILE A 16 -17.32 -14.89 -27.62
N VAL A 17 -16.61 -15.90 -28.10
CA VAL A 17 -16.02 -16.93 -27.22
C VAL A 17 -14.99 -16.32 -26.27
N MET A 18 -14.15 -15.40 -26.74
CA MET A 18 -13.18 -14.72 -25.89
C MET A 18 -13.85 -13.90 -24.77
N PHE A 19 -14.86 -13.10 -25.10
CA PHE A 19 -15.52 -12.21 -24.14
C PHE A 19 -16.50 -12.92 -23.19
N TYR A 20 -17.22 -13.93 -23.66
CA TYR A 20 -18.29 -14.56 -22.87
C TYR A 20 -17.90 -15.90 -22.23
N VAL A 21 -16.80 -16.51 -22.68
CA VAL A 21 -16.33 -17.79 -22.12
C VAL A 21 -14.95 -17.60 -21.50
N VAL A 22 -13.95 -17.21 -22.29
CA VAL A 22 -12.55 -17.20 -21.83
C VAL A 22 -12.33 -16.15 -20.74
N TYR A 23 -12.81 -14.92 -20.94
CA TYR A 23 -12.62 -13.83 -19.98
C TYR A 23 -13.30 -14.10 -18.63
N PRO A 24 -14.58 -14.51 -18.56
CA PRO A 24 -15.22 -14.88 -17.29
C PRO A 24 -14.57 -16.10 -16.61
N LEU A 25 -14.09 -17.09 -17.39
CA LEU A 25 -13.36 -18.22 -16.82
C LEU A 25 -12.03 -17.81 -16.20
N ALA A 26 -11.31 -16.86 -16.82
CA ALA A 26 -10.07 -16.34 -16.28
C ALA A 26 -10.30 -15.56 -14.97
N GLU A 27 -11.28 -14.65 -14.93
CA GLU A 27 -11.67 -13.95 -13.69
C GLU A 27 -12.10 -14.92 -12.59
N TRP A 28 -12.89 -15.94 -12.93
CA TRP A 28 -13.31 -16.96 -11.99
C TRP A 28 -12.14 -17.79 -11.45
N TYR A 29 -11.15 -18.10 -12.28
CA TYR A 29 -9.95 -18.81 -11.86
C TYR A 29 -9.06 -17.95 -10.95
N GLU A 30 -8.82 -16.70 -11.32
CA GLU A 30 -8.02 -15.76 -10.50
C GLU A 30 -8.67 -15.49 -9.14
N SER A 31 -9.99 -15.29 -9.09
CA SER A 31 -10.72 -15.07 -7.83
C SER A 31 -10.67 -16.25 -6.84
N ARG A 32 -10.35 -17.47 -7.31
CA ARG A 32 -10.21 -18.66 -6.46
C ARG A 32 -8.77 -18.93 -6.03
N GLN A 33 -7.80 -18.21 -6.56
CA GLN A 33 -6.45 -18.34 -6.06
C GLN A 33 -6.41 -17.84 -4.61
N PRO A 34 -5.86 -18.63 -3.68
CA PRO A 34 -5.75 -18.18 -2.30
C PRO A 34 -4.90 -16.91 -2.25
N PRO A 35 -5.27 -15.92 -1.42
CA PRO A 35 -4.49 -14.71 -1.31
C PRO A 35 -3.07 -15.03 -0.83
N PHE A 36 -2.10 -14.28 -1.33
CA PHE A 36 -0.70 -14.43 -0.94
C PHE A 36 -0.56 -14.40 0.59
N GLY A 37 0.21 -15.33 1.16
CA GLY A 37 0.34 -15.50 2.60
C GLY A 37 -0.61 -16.54 3.19
N SER A 38 -1.48 -17.16 2.40
CA SER A 38 -2.30 -18.31 2.81
C SER A 38 -1.53 -19.62 2.85
N SER A 39 -0.44 -19.75 2.10
CA SER A 39 0.37 -20.97 2.04
C SER A 39 1.38 -21.03 3.18
N SER A 40 1.71 -22.24 3.65
CA SER A 40 2.79 -22.46 4.62
C SER A 40 4.18 -22.18 4.06
N GLU A 41 4.32 -22.23 2.74
CA GLU A 41 5.58 -21.96 2.02
C GLU A 41 5.80 -20.47 1.76
N ASP A 42 4.76 -19.64 1.93
CA ASP A 42 4.87 -18.21 1.69
C ASP A 42 5.68 -17.57 2.83
N GLN A 43 6.75 -16.86 2.47
CA GLN A 43 7.54 -16.08 3.40
C GLN A 43 7.11 -14.61 3.35
N TYR A 44 6.64 -14.09 4.47
CA TYR A 44 6.04 -12.76 4.55
C TYR A 44 6.33 -12.03 5.86
N ILE A 45 6.21 -10.70 5.80
CA ILE A 45 6.12 -9.83 6.97
C ILE A 45 4.65 -9.78 7.40
N VAL A 46 4.42 -9.90 8.70
CA VAL A 46 3.09 -9.75 9.30
C VAL A 46 2.94 -8.37 9.90
N ILE A 47 1.91 -7.63 9.48
CA ILE A 47 1.49 -6.39 10.12
C ILE A 47 0.10 -6.62 10.69
N ARG A 48 -0.02 -6.53 12.01
CA ARG A 48 -1.28 -6.78 12.72
C ARG A 48 -1.51 -5.78 13.82
N GLY A 49 -2.78 -5.58 14.15
CA GLY A 49 -3.17 -4.67 15.22
C GLY A 49 -4.67 -4.66 15.45
N LYS A 50 -5.10 -3.80 16.36
CA LYS A 50 -6.52 -3.49 16.58
C LYS A 50 -6.98 -2.40 15.63
N LYS A 51 -8.25 -2.46 15.24
CA LYS A 51 -8.90 -1.45 14.40
C LYS A 51 -10.34 -1.20 14.86
N PRO A 52 -10.91 -0.03 14.55
CA PRO A 52 -12.36 0.15 14.59
C PRO A 52 -13.09 -0.88 13.70
N ILE A 53 -14.31 -1.23 14.07
CA ILE A 53 -15.11 -2.23 13.35
C ILE A 53 -15.40 -1.75 11.92
N ASP A 54 -15.68 -0.47 11.75
CA ASP A 54 -15.97 0.23 10.49
C ASP A 54 -14.71 0.57 9.66
N ALA A 55 -13.52 0.29 10.20
CA ALA A 55 -12.28 0.57 9.48
C ALA A 55 -11.89 -0.58 8.54
N HIS A 56 -11.55 -0.23 7.31
CA HIS A 56 -10.92 -1.08 6.32
C HIS A 56 -9.42 -0.80 6.28
N ILE A 57 -8.61 -1.84 6.49
CA ILE A 57 -7.15 -1.73 6.49
C ILE A 57 -6.61 -2.31 5.19
N THR A 58 -5.80 -1.53 4.49
CA THR A 58 -5.09 -1.95 3.28
C THR A 58 -3.61 -1.67 3.42
N ALA A 59 -2.74 -2.47 2.80
CA ALA A 59 -1.32 -2.19 2.75
C ALA A 59 -0.80 -2.14 1.30
N TYR A 60 0.10 -1.22 1.03
CA TYR A 60 0.85 -1.13 -0.22
C TYR A 60 2.30 -1.52 0.00
N GLY A 61 2.82 -2.42 -0.82
CA GLY A 61 4.25 -2.66 -0.95
C GLY A 61 4.78 -1.95 -2.18
N THR A 62 5.65 -0.96 -1.98
CA THR A 62 6.38 -0.29 -3.06
C THR A 62 7.73 -0.96 -3.26
N PHE A 63 7.94 -1.49 -4.45
CA PHE A 63 9.17 -2.15 -4.87
C PHE A 63 9.89 -1.31 -5.92
N PHE A 64 11.19 -1.13 -5.75
CA PHE A 64 12.06 -0.56 -6.77
C PHE A 64 13.06 -1.62 -7.21
N GLY A 65 13.32 -1.68 -8.51
CA GLY A 65 14.28 -2.62 -9.07
C GLY A 65 15.12 -2.02 -10.19
N GLY A 66 16.29 -2.60 -10.39
CA GLY A 66 17.24 -2.25 -11.43
C GLY A 66 18.00 -3.49 -11.88
N GLY A 67 19.10 -3.30 -12.62
CA GLY A 67 19.94 -4.40 -13.11
C GLY A 67 20.30 -4.25 -14.59
N GLU A 68 21.30 -5.00 -15.03
CA GLU A 68 21.78 -4.94 -16.42
C GLU A 68 20.72 -5.40 -17.43
N THR A 69 19.93 -6.39 -17.04
CA THR A 69 18.84 -7.00 -17.83
C THR A 69 17.50 -6.28 -17.66
N CYS A 70 17.43 -5.23 -16.84
CA CYS A 70 16.20 -4.48 -16.57
C CYS A 70 15.74 -3.71 -17.81
N LYS A 71 14.54 -4.05 -18.28
CA LYS A 71 13.92 -3.45 -19.48
C LYS A 71 13.07 -2.23 -19.15
N SER A 72 12.72 -2.04 -17.88
CA SER A 72 11.90 -0.91 -17.42
C SER A 72 12.74 0.36 -17.24
N PHE A 73 12.09 1.51 -17.38
CA PHE A 73 12.69 2.82 -17.13
C PHE A 73 11.80 3.64 -16.19
N SER A 74 12.43 4.39 -15.29
CA SER A 74 11.79 5.38 -14.45
C SER A 74 12.17 6.78 -14.92
N TRP A 75 11.21 7.69 -14.88
CA TRP A 75 11.42 9.10 -15.18
C TRP A 75 11.31 9.90 -13.88
N SER A 76 12.29 10.76 -13.63
CA SER A 76 12.31 11.58 -12.43
C SER A 76 11.83 12.99 -12.75
N ALA A 77 10.76 13.44 -12.10
CA ALA A 77 10.21 14.79 -12.27
C ALA A 77 11.14 15.89 -11.76
N SER A 78 12.06 15.57 -10.83
CA SER A 78 12.96 16.54 -10.22
C SER A 78 14.12 16.95 -11.13
N ASP A 79 14.54 16.10 -12.06
CA ASP A 79 15.67 16.36 -12.96
C ASP A 79 15.40 16.03 -14.42
N GLY A 80 14.19 15.56 -14.75
CA GLY A 80 13.77 15.22 -16.11
C GLY A 80 14.47 13.99 -16.71
N LYS A 81 15.34 13.30 -15.96
CA LYS A 81 16.16 12.21 -16.50
C LYS A 81 15.42 10.88 -16.46
N LYS A 82 15.52 10.14 -17.57
CA LYS A 82 15.14 8.72 -17.65
C LYS A 82 16.29 7.87 -17.12
N ARG A 83 16.00 6.96 -16.20
CA ARG A 83 16.94 5.98 -15.67
C ARG A 83 16.38 4.59 -15.92
N LYS A 84 17.25 3.61 -16.17
CA LYS A 84 16.83 2.21 -16.15
C LYS A 84 16.42 1.86 -14.73
N GLY A 85 15.22 1.30 -14.58
CA GLY A 85 14.66 0.97 -13.29
C GLY A 85 13.15 0.74 -13.39
N GLY A 86 12.66 -0.21 -12.61
CA GLY A 86 11.24 -0.51 -12.46
C GLY A 86 10.72 -0.01 -11.11
N LYS A 87 9.45 0.39 -11.08
CA LYS A 87 8.67 0.61 -9.87
C LYS A 87 7.44 -0.29 -9.96
N ALA A 88 7.13 -1.00 -8.89
CA ALA A 88 5.88 -1.72 -8.73
C ALA A 88 5.26 -1.34 -7.39
N ASP A 89 3.99 -0.92 -7.42
CA ASP A 89 3.18 -0.72 -6.22
C ASP A 89 2.13 -1.83 -6.20
N ILE A 90 2.17 -2.68 -5.17
CA ILE A 90 1.29 -3.82 -5.03
C ILE A 90 0.37 -3.58 -3.83
N LEU A 91 -0.95 -3.69 -4.05
CA LEU A 91 -1.97 -3.58 -3.01
C LEU A 91 -2.23 -4.95 -2.37
N PHE A 92 -2.26 -4.97 -1.05
CA PHE A 92 -2.62 -6.10 -0.19
C PHE A 92 -3.82 -5.69 0.65
N GLU A 93 -4.99 -6.24 0.33
CA GLU A 93 -6.27 -5.89 0.95
C GLU A 93 -6.88 -7.02 1.78
N HIS A 94 -6.37 -8.24 1.63
CA HIS A 94 -6.89 -9.38 2.36
C HIS A 94 -6.52 -9.31 3.85
N ASN A 95 -7.53 -9.27 4.72
CA ASN A 95 -7.37 -9.33 6.16
C ASN A 95 -7.43 -10.78 6.65
N PHE A 96 -6.31 -11.29 7.15
CA PHE A 96 -6.17 -12.64 7.71
C PHE A 96 -6.66 -12.76 9.16
N SER A 97 -7.13 -11.67 9.77
CA SER A 97 -7.63 -11.70 11.14
C SER A 97 -9.00 -12.37 11.22
N GLU A 98 -9.18 -13.25 12.22
CA GLU A 98 -10.46 -13.91 12.50
C GLU A 98 -11.48 -12.98 13.19
N SER A 99 -11.04 -11.84 13.72
CA SER A 99 -11.89 -10.88 14.43
C SER A 99 -12.07 -9.57 13.66
N ASN A 100 -13.29 -9.03 13.71
CA ASN A 100 -13.65 -7.76 13.05
C ASN A 100 -13.02 -6.53 13.71
N ASP A 101 -12.57 -6.64 14.96
CA ASP A 101 -11.91 -5.56 15.71
C ASP A 101 -10.37 -5.56 15.55
N SER A 102 -9.85 -6.43 14.68
CA SER A 102 -8.42 -6.53 14.40
C SER A 102 -8.15 -6.70 12.92
N TYR A 103 -6.88 -6.51 12.57
CA TYR A 103 -6.38 -6.79 11.24
C TYR A 103 -5.08 -7.58 11.30
N GLU A 104 -4.85 -8.36 10.26
CA GLU A 104 -3.58 -9.00 9.95
C GLU A 104 -3.38 -8.95 8.44
N ILE A 105 -2.37 -8.22 7.98
CA ILE A 105 -1.96 -8.16 6.58
C ILE A 105 -0.60 -8.85 6.45
N ARG A 106 -0.46 -9.66 5.41
CA ARG A 106 0.76 -10.43 5.10
C ARG A 106 1.36 -9.88 3.81
N LEU A 107 2.61 -9.43 3.87
CA LEU A 107 3.31 -8.81 2.73
C LEU A 107 4.59 -9.57 2.36
N PRO A 108 4.86 -9.79 1.06
CA PRO A 108 6.11 -10.36 0.62
C PRO A 108 7.26 -9.37 0.86
N PHE A 109 8.41 -9.89 1.30
CA PHE A 109 9.64 -9.11 1.45
C PHE A 109 10.78 -9.60 0.56
N HIS A 110 10.62 -10.77 -0.06
CA HIS A 110 11.62 -11.31 -0.96
C HIS A 110 11.73 -10.50 -2.24
N ASN A 111 12.96 -10.47 -2.75
CA ASN A 111 13.21 -9.89 -4.06
C ASN A 111 12.59 -10.78 -5.13
N PHE A 112 12.04 -10.17 -6.18
CA PHE A 112 11.49 -10.89 -7.32
C PHE A 112 11.91 -10.23 -8.62
N ILE A 113 11.87 -11.00 -9.71
CA ILE A 113 12.19 -10.47 -11.04
C ILE A 113 10.89 -10.02 -11.71
N SER A 114 10.85 -8.77 -12.16
CA SER A 114 9.76 -8.28 -13.02
C SER A 114 10.33 -7.51 -14.20
N SER A 115 9.95 -7.91 -15.42
CA SER A 115 10.47 -7.33 -16.67
C SER A 115 12.01 -7.27 -16.75
N GLY A 116 12.68 -8.27 -16.16
CA GLY A 116 14.15 -8.35 -16.06
C GLY A 116 14.78 -7.44 -15.01
N CYS A 117 13.99 -6.76 -14.17
CA CYS A 117 14.48 -5.92 -13.08
C CYS A 117 14.45 -6.71 -11.77
N ASP A 118 15.54 -6.63 -11.00
CA ASP A 118 15.61 -7.21 -9.65
C ASP A 118 14.88 -6.29 -8.68
N MET A 119 13.59 -6.57 -8.46
CA MET A 119 12.71 -5.77 -7.61
C MET A 119 12.98 -6.05 -6.14
N LYS A 120 13.12 -4.98 -5.34
CA LYS A 120 13.35 -5.04 -3.89
C LYS A 120 12.32 -4.18 -3.18
N LEU A 121 11.82 -4.68 -2.05
CA LEU A 121 10.89 -3.93 -1.21
C LEU A 121 11.59 -2.67 -0.67
N HIS A 122 10.96 -1.52 -0.87
CA HIS A 122 11.51 -0.23 -0.45
C HIS A 122 10.67 0.43 0.63
N GLN A 123 9.35 0.36 0.48
CA GLN A 123 8.39 0.97 1.39
C GLN A 123 7.17 0.07 1.55
N ILE A 124 6.66 0.02 2.78
CA ILE A 124 5.35 -0.50 3.12
C ILE A 124 4.51 0.68 3.61
N GLU A 125 3.30 0.82 3.09
CA GLU A 125 2.33 1.83 3.53
C GLU A 125 1.06 1.13 3.96
N VAL A 126 0.71 1.22 5.24
CA VAL A 126 -0.54 0.67 5.79
C VAL A 126 -1.50 1.83 6.00
N GLU A 127 -2.69 1.71 5.44
CA GLU A 127 -3.74 2.74 5.48
C GLU A 127 -4.99 2.17 6.15
N ALA A 128 -5.64 3.01 6.97
CA ALA A 128 -6.97 2.75 7.50
C ALA A 128 -7.96 3.73 6.86
N LYS A 129 -9.05 3.19 6.30
CA LYS A 129 -10.13 3.92 5.64
C LYS A 129 -11.46 3.56 6.28
N ASN A 130 -12.46 4.41 6.13
CA ASN A 130 -13.84 4.08 6.42
C ASN A 130 -14.76 4.79 5.42
N ASP A 131 -16.07 4.64 5.56
CA ASP A 131 -17.04 5.23 4.63
C ASP A 131 -16.99 6.77 4.58
N PHE A 132 -16.51 7.41 5.65
CA PHE A 132 -16.39 8.87 5.74
C PHE A 132 -15.08 9.39 5.14
N ASP A 133 -13.99 8.64 5.26
CA ASP A 133 -12.68 8.98 4.73
C ASP A 133 -12.11 7.82 3.91
N GLN A 134 -12.39 7.87 2.61
CA GLN A 134 -11.89 6.92 1.62
C GLN A 134 -10.42 7.18 1.21
N VAL A 135 -9.86 8.33 1.59
CA VAL A 135 -8.45 8.69 1.31
C VAL A 135 -7.52 8.15 2.40
N GLY A 136 -8.09 7.81 3.57
CA GLY A 136 -7.44 7.11 4.66
C GLY A 136 -7.19 8.02 5.85
N PHE A 137 -7.98 7.83 6.91
CA PHE A 137 -7.91 8.65 8.12
C PHE A 137 -6.68 8.34 9.00
N ALA A 138 -6.03 7.20 8.79
CA ALA A 138 -4.76 6.87 9.44
C ALA A 138 -3.81 6.16 8.48
N LYS A 139 -2.52 6.48 8.58
CA LYS A 139 -1.49 5.98 7.68
C LYS A 139 -0.18 5.73 8.41
N LEU A 140 0.37 4.53 8.25
CA LEU A 140 1.69 4.13 8.72
C LEU A 140 2.58 3.87 7.51
N ARG A 141 3.70 4.59 7.41
CA ARG A 141 4.72 4.37 6.38
C ARG A 141 5.98 3.81 7.00
N LEU A 142 6.41 2.65 6.50
CA LEU A 142 7.64 1.98 6.87
C LEU A 142 8.54 1.97 5.64
N TYR A 143 9.67 2.66 5.68
CA TYR A 143 10.62 2.64 4.58
C TYR A 143 12.04 2.58 5.13
N LYS A 144 12.95 2.00 4.35
CA LYS A 144 14.36 2.00 4.70
C LYS A 144 14.90 3.43 4.55
N THR A 145 15.65 3.89 5.55
CA THR A 145 16.35 5.17 5.46
C THR A 145 17.53 5.12 4.47
N ASN A 146 17.72 6.22 3.75
CA ASN A 146 18.86 6.45 2.86
C ASN A 146 19.95 7.32 3.50
N LYS A 147 19.79 7.72 4.77
CA LYS A 147 20.74 8.58 5.46
C LYS A 147 21.58 7.78 6.44
N ASN A 148 22.90 7.94 6.34
CA ASN A 148 23.86 7.21 7.18
C ASN A 148 23.85 7.64 8.66
N ASN A 149 23.21 8.77 9.00
CA ASN A 149 23.11 9.29 10.35
C ASN A 149 21.78 8.95 11.05
N GLU A 150 20.93 8.15 10.42
CA GLU A 150 19.68 7.64 10.98
C GLU A 150 19.94 6.30 11.70
N LYS A 151 19.66 6.29 13.00
CA LYS A 151 19.75 5.15 13.92
C LYS A 151 18.50 4.28 13.84
N PRO A 152 18.64 2.94 13.89
CA PRO A 152 17.48 2.06 13.97
C PRO A 152 16.64 2.38 15.21
N LEU A 153 15.31 2.43 15.03
CA LEU A 153 14.35 2.41 16.12
C LEU A 153 14.54 1.12 16.92
N SER A 154 14.58 1.22 18.24
CA SER A 154 14.51 0.03 19.09
C SER A 154 13.19 -0.69 18.83
N PHE A 155 13.21 -2.02 18.76
CA PHE A 155 11.98 -2.84 18.64
C PHE A 155 11.01 -2.62 19.81
N SER A 156 11.49 -2.10 20.94
CA SER A 156 10.67 -1.72 22.10
C SER A 156 10.10 -0.30 22.03
N THR A 157 10.32 0.44 20.94
CA THR A 157 9.86 1.83 20.84
C THR A 157 8.35 1.87 20.68
N PHE A 158 7.70 2.63 21.55
CA PHE A 158 6.26 2.85 21.51
C PHE A 158 5.97 4.25 20.98
N ILE A 159 5.26 4.32 19.86
CA ILE A 159 4.89 5.58 19.19
C ILE A 159 3.38 5.71 19.29
N GLU A 160 2.91 6.82 19.85
CA GLU A 160 1.49 7.06 20.09
C GLU A 160 1.08 8.46 19.65
N ALA A 161 -0.13 8.57 19.12
CA ALA A 161 -0.85 9.83 19.01
C ALA A 161 -1.92 9.88 20.11
N LYS A 162 -1.92 10.93 20.94
CA LYS A 162 -2.86 11.11 22.05
C LYS A 162 -3.55 12.47 21.97
N ASN A 163 -4.67 12.58 22.69
CA ASN A 163 -5.46 13.81 22.80
C ASN A 163 -5.77 14.39 21.42
N CYS A 164 -6.33 13.53 20.56
CA CYS A 164 -6.75 13.88 19.23
C CYS A 164 -8.11 14.58 19.31
N GLU A 165 -8.10 15.91 19.23
CA GLU A 165 -9.30 16.73 19.41
C GLU A 165 -9.25 17.99 18.54
N PRO A 166 -10.40 18.56 18.17
CA PRO A 166 -10.44 19.91 17.62
C PRO A 166 -10.05 20.90 18.72
N TYR A 167 -9.40 22.00 18.36
CA TYR A 167 -9.11 23.09 19.30
C TYR A 167 -9.67 24.42 18.80
N TYR A 168 -9.90 25.34 19.74
CA TYR A 168 -10.33 26.68 19.42
C TYR A 168 -9.12 27.55 19.07
N SER A 169 -9.03 28.03 17.83
CA SER A 169 -7.97 28.94 17.42
C SER A 169 -8.35 30.37 17.79
N GLU A 170 -7.72 30.92 18.83
CA GLU A 170 -7.90 32.33 19.22
C GLU A 170 -7.53 33.29 18.08
N LYS A 171 -6.47 32.97 17.32
CA LYS A 171 -6.02 33.77 16.16
C LYS A 171 -7.10 33.95 15.10
N PHE A 172 -7.92 32.93 14.87
CA PHE A 172 -8.97 32.94 13.85
C PHE A 172 -10.39 33.02 14.45
N ASN A 173 -10.49 33.12 15.77
CA ASN A 173 -11.73 33.14 16.54
C ASN A 173 -12.74 32.04 16.11
N ARG A 174 -12.25 30.81 15.92
CA ARG A 174 -13.06 29.67 15.48
C ARG A 174 -12.44 28.32 15.86
N TRP A 175 -13.25 27.28 15.94
CA TRP A 175 -12.80 25.89 16.05
C TRP A 175 -12.07 25.43 14.79
N THR A 176 -11.10 24.52 14.96
CA THR A 176 -10.47 23.85 13.82
C THR A 176 -11.44 22.89 13.14
N ASN A 177 -11.43 22.88 11.82
CA ASN A 177 -12.23 21.96 11.00
C ASN A 177 -11.65 20.52 10.96
N GLY A 178 -10.72 20.20 11.86
CA GLY A 178 -10.00 18.93 11.88
C GLY A 178 -9.53 18.59 13.29
N PHE A 179 -9.11 17.34 13.46
CA PHE A 179 -8.59 16.80 14.70
C PHE A 179 -7.07 16.81 14.66
N GLY A 180 -6.45 17.49 15.61
CA GLY A 180 -5.00 17.49 15.78
C GLY A 180 -4.61 16.60 16.95
N CYS A 181 -3.52 15.85 16.82
CA CYS A 181 -3.03 14.96 17.88
C CYS A 181 -1.68 15.42 18.41
N TYR A 182 -1.37 15.07 19.66
CA TYR A 182 -0.01 15.18 20.18
C TYR A 182 0.71 13.84 20.03
N TYR A 183 1.95 13.89 19.54
CA TYR A 183 2.76 12.70 19.31
C TYR A 183 3.72 12.43 20.47
N TYR A 184 3.77 11.17 20.90
CA TYR A 184 4.58 10.68 21.99
C TYR A 184 5.46 9.54 21.52
N ILE A 185 6.70 9.52 22.02
CA ILE A 185 7.62 8.40 21.83
C ILE A 185 8.10 7.94 23.20
N ASN A 186 7.86 6.68 23.53
CA ASN A 186 8.11 6.09 24.85
C ASN A 186 7.51 6.95 25.98
N GLY A 187 6.27 7.42 25.79
CA GLY A 187 5.55 8.26 26.75
C GLY A 187 6.02 9.72 26.83
N LYS A 188 7.09 10.13 26.12
CA LYS A 188 7.54 11.53 26.08
C LYS A 188 6.92 12.27 24.88
N LYS A 189 6.23 13.38 25.14
CA LYS A 189 5.70 14.27 24.08
C LYS A 189 6.84 14.76 23.20
N LYS A 190 6.66 14.66 21.88
CA LYS A 190 7.64 15.05 20.85
C LYS A 190 7.14 16.14 19.94
N SER A 191 5.85 16.17 19.62
CA SER A 191 5.28 17.31 18.91
C SER A 191 5.31 18.55 19.82
N GLN A 192 5.58 19.72 19.27
CA GLN A 192 5.49 20.97 20.03
C GLN A 192 4.02 21.33 20.24
N ASP A 193 3.27 21.34 19.14
CA ASP A 193 1.84 21.60 19.09
C ASP A 193 1.04 20.37 18.64
N GLN A 194 -0.28 20.54 18.46
CA GLN A 194 -1.11 19.54 17.81
C GLN A 194 -0.75 19.46 16.33
N GLU A 195 -0.52 18.23 15.87
CA GLU A 195 -0.18 17.93 14.49
C GLU A 195 -1.44 17.45 13.77
N PHE A 196 -1.75 18.11 12.65
CA PHE A 196 -2.89 17.81 11.78
C PHE A 196 -2.48 16.98 10.54
N ASN A 197 -1.17 16.75 10.39
CA ASN A 197 -0.56 16.03 9.28
C ASN A 197 0.25 14.84 9.82
N ALA A 198 0.76 14.00 8.91
CA ALA A 198 1.59 12.86 9.27
C ALA A 198 2.85 13.32 10.03
N TYR A 199 2.99 12.87 11.29
CA TYR A 199 4.20 13.08 12.06
C TYR A 199 5.27 12.06 11.64
N THR A 200 6.37 12.57 11.09
CA THR A 200 7.48 11.71 10.69
C THR A 200 8.49 11.60 11.82
N VAL A 201 8.75 10.37 12.23
CA VAL A 201 9.75 10.05 13.24
C VAL A 201 11.02 9.58 12.52
N TYR A 202 12.05 10.41 12.53
CA TYR A 202 13.40 10.01 12.12
C TYR A 202 14.18 9.59 13.36
N TYR A 203 14.88 8.46 13.28
CA TYR A 203 15.91 8.12 14.25
C TYR A 203 17.19 7.88 13.52
#